data_AF-A0A950IVU2-F1
#
_entry.id   AF-A0A950IVU2-F1
#
_cell.length_a   1.000
_cell.length_b   1.000
_cell.length_c   1.000
_cell.angle_alpha   90.00
_cell.angle_beta   90.00
_cell.angle_gamma   90.00
#
_symmetry.space_group_name_H-M   'P 1'
#
loop_
_entity.id
_entity.type
_entity.pdbx_description
1 polymer ?
#
loop_
_entity_poly.entity_id
_entity_poly.type
_entity_poly.pdbx_seq_one_letter_code
_entity_poly.pdbx_strand_id
1 'polypeptide(L)'
;AAPPPGENNWWVAKLYTEKLVHTVTKEGTVHWQNFGTSEPAVLVDPTNPKSTVSGLQIAVPRWSPDGSKIAFIAGLMSDQGSTGGNIYIVPSTGTGDPVNLTAGRKETATWISWYIPPAIDYSAIAEGSSQFRTIGLDFSSGIAAKRNVIKFHFPATLGDGHLEGSISIARGQFAFIKSSYSEAPEVWYARDVAAECADEVNNGCYEFKQITHYNDALKPSWGKAESVTWANDGFNVQGWLLYPANYDPAKKYPLVVYVHGGPSSAVLPRWPYAGYGAVPFSALGYFVLMPNPRGSYGEGEKFTQANRKDFGYGDLHDILAGVDTVTRKYSIDPQKVGITGWSYGGFMTMFAVTQTTRFRAAVAGAGISNWLSYYGENSIDQWMIPFFGASVYDDPAVYAKSSAINFIKRVKTPTLVVVGDRDGECPAPQSFEFWHALRDEHVPTELVVYPNEGHGFVDPAHRRDVLERALAWFEEYMR
;
A
#
# COMPACT_ATOMS: atom_id res chain seq x y z
N ALA A 1 -7.36 19.01 28.48
CA ALA A 1 -7.95 18.19 27.40
C ALA A 1 -7.68 18.93 26.10
N ALA A 2 -7.02 18.29 25.13
CA ALA A 2 -6.76 18.88 23.82
C ALA A 2 -8.05 18.89 22.98
N PRO A 3 -8.27 19.90 22.13
CA PRO A 3 -9.33 19.85 21.12
C PRO A 3 -9.03 18.72 20.10
N PRO A 4 -9.94 17.78 19.83
CA PRO A 4 -9.78 16.83 18.72
C PRO A 4 -10.09 17.55 17.39
N PRO A 5 -9.54 17.11 16.25
CA PRO A 5 -9.17 15.74 15.93
C PRO A 5 -7.67 15.57 15.66
N GLY A 6 -7.02 14.63 16.35
CA GLY A 6 -5.64 14.24 16.07
C GLY A 6 -5.56 13.59 14.68
N GLU A 7 -4.53 13.96 13.90
CA GLU A 7 -3.87 13.25 12.78
C GLU A 7 -4.70 12.56 11.67
N ASN A 8 -6.04 12.58 11.73
CA ASN A 8 -6.93 11.64 11.06
C ASN A 8 -7.92 12.29 10.08
N ASN A 9 -7.78 13.58 9.78
CA ASN A 9 -8.76 14.32 8.97
C ASN A 9 -8.57 14.15 7.45
N TRP A 10 -7.47 13.55 7.01
CA TRP A 10 -7.14 13.44 5.60
C TRP A 10 -8.04 12.42 4.86
N TRP A 11 -8.69 11.53 5.61
CA TRP A 11 -9.61 10.50 5.12
C TRP A 11 -10.93 11.03 4.57
N VAL A 12 -11.41 12.14 5.15
CA VAL A 12 -12.64 12.84 4.75
C VAL A 12 -12.32 14.17 4.09
N ALA A 13 -11.07 14.35 3.65
CA ALA A 13 -10.61 15.60 3.07
C ALA A 13 -11.44 15.96 1.84
N LYS A 14 -11.91 17.20 1.82
CA LYS A 14 -12.54 17.82 0.66
C LYS A 14 -11.49 18.65 -0.08
N LEU A 15 -11.67 18.79 -1.39
CA LEU A 15 -10.86 19.71 -2.18
C LEU A 15 -11.51 21.09 -2.16
N TYR A 16 -10.75 22.12 -1.82
CA TYR A 16 -11.23 23.51 -1.78
C TYR A 16 -10.41 24.39 -2.72
N THR A 17 -11.01 25.50 -3.15
CA THR A 17 -10.29 26.61 -3.76
C THR A 17 -10.55 27.88 -2.97
N GLU A 18 -9.53 28.71 -2.86
CA GLU A 18 -9.64 30.00 -2.19
C GLU A 18 -8.94 31.07 -3.01
N LYS A 19 -9.57 32.24 -3.11
CA LYS A 19 -9.01 33.38 -3.81
C LYS A 19 -8.08 34.14 -2.86
N LEU A 20 -6.78 34.14 -3.17
CA LEU A 20 -5.81 34.95 -2.46
C LEU A 20 -5.96 36.42 -2.81
N VAL A 21 -5.96 37.28 -1.80
CA VAL A 21 -5.96 38.74 -1.95
C VAL A 21 -4.55 39.26 -1.68
N HIS A 22 -4.05 40.15 -2.53
CA HIS A 22 -2.78 40.83 -2.28
C HIS A 22 -2.91 42.34 -2.42
N THR A 23 -2.00 43.04 -1.77
CA THR A 23 -1.78 44.47 -1.95
C THR A 23 -0.40 44.67 -2.58
N VAL A 24 -0.27 45.66 -3.45
CA VAL A 24 1.01 46.04 -4.05
C VAL A 24 1.39 47.41 -3.49
N THR A 25 2.56 47.53 -2.88
CA THR A 25 3.05 48.83 -2.38
C THR A 25 3.39 49.76 -3.53
N LYS A 26 3.58 51.06 -3.24
CA LYS A 26 4.02 52.04 -4.25
C LYS A 26 5.37 51.69 -4.87
N GLU A 27 6.21 50.95 -4.14
CA GLU A 27 7.53 50.45 -4.55
C GLU A 27 7.44 49.10 -5.29
N GLY A 28 6.24 48.56 -5.50
CA GLY A 28 6.02 47.31 -6.24
C GLY A 28 6.14 46.04 -5.39
N THR A 29 6.23 46.14 -4.06
CA THR A 29 6.27 44.96 -3.18
C THR A 29 4.89 44.32 -3.04
N VAL A 30 4.77 43.02 -3.27
CA VAL A 30 3.50 42.28 -3.14
C VAL A 30 3.36 41.75 -1.71
N HIS A 31 2.33 42.20 -1.00
CA HIS A 31 1.92 41.65 0.29
C HIS A 31 0.66 40.80 0.11
N TRP A 32 0.82 39.49 0.23
CA TRP A 32 -0.29 38.55 0.27
C TRP A 32 -0.97 38.62 1.63
N GLN A 33 -2.28 38.84 1.62
CA GLN A 33 -3.13 38.66 2.80
C GLN A 33 -3.60 37.22 2.79
N ASN A 34 -3.26 36.46 3.84
CA ASN A 34 -3.32 35.00 3.81
C ASN A 34 -4.71 34.43 3.51
N PHE A 35 -5.79 35.17 3.76
CA PHE A 35 -7.16 34.74 3.49
C PHE A 35 -7.98 35.98 3.18
N GLY A 36 -8.67 36.03 2.03
CA GLY A 36 -9.68 37.05 1.81
C GLY A 36 -10.80 36.88 2.83
N THR A 37 -11.70 37.85 3.00
CA THR A 37 -12.90 37.67 3.85
C THR A 37 -13.91 36.68 3.26
N SER A 38 -13.58 35.96 2.20
CA SER A 38 -14.43 34.99 1.52
C SER A 38 -14.11 33.57 1.99
N GLU A 39 -15.12 32.82 2.41
CA GLU A 39 -14.96 31.41 2.77
C GLU A 39 -14.42 30.57 1.60
N PRO A 40 -13.56 29.55 1.85
CA PRO A 40 -13.09 28.63 0.84
C PRO A 40 -14.26 27.94 0.12
N ALA A 41 -14.21 27.88 -1.20
CA ALA A 41 -15.22 27.19 -2.01
C ALA A 41 -14.90 25.69 -2.07
N VAL A 42 -15.82 24.84 -1.61
CA VAL A 42 -15.74 23.38 -1.78
C VAL A 42 -15.81 23.05 -3.27
N LEU A 43 -14.77 22.40 -3.78
CA LEU A 43 -14.66 21.97 -5.17
C LEU A 43 -15.08 20.52 -5.36
N VAL A 44 -14.63 19.66 -4.44
CA VAL A 44 -14.94 18.23 -4.47
C VAL A 44 -15.24 17.76 -3.06
N ASP A 45 -16.41 17.17 -2.88
CA ASP A 45 -16.83 16.58 -1.62
C ASP A 45 -17.04 15.07 -1.82
N PRO A 46 -16.09 14.22 -1.37
CA PRO A 46 -16.25 12.76 -1.48
C PRO A 46 -17.32 12.20 -0.52
N THR A 47 -17.81 12.99 0.43
CA THR A 47 -18.90 12.58 1.34
C THR A 47 -20.29 12.80 0.73
N ASN A 48 -20.38 13.58 -0.36
CA ASN A 48 -21.63 13.80 -1.08
C ASN A 48 -21.98 12.57 -1.94
N PRO A 49 -23.12 11.88 -1.69
CA PRO A 49 -23.52 10.69 -2.45
C PRO A 49 -23.72 10.92 -3.95
N LYS A 50 -23.87 12.18 -4.40
CA LYS A 50 -24.02 12.54 -5.81
C LYS A 50 -22.68 12.79 -6.51
N SER A 51 -21.58 12.87 -5.77
CA SER A 51 -20.25 13.10 -6.33
C SER A 51 -19.76 11.88 -7.10
N THR A 52 -19.06 12.09 -8.21
CA THR A 52 -18.41 11.02 -8.99
C THR A 52 -17.26 10.33 -8.24
N VAL A 53 -16.81 10.93 -7.14
CA VAL A 53 -15.82 10.36 -6.21
C VAL A 53 -16.42 9.99 -4.86
N SER A 54 -17.75 9.81 -4.80
CA SER A 54 -18.45 9.47 -3.55
C SER A 54 -17.85 8.23 -2.89
N GLY A 55 -17.52 8.35 -1.60
CA GLY A 55 -16.93 7.29 -0.80
C GLY A 55 -15.47 6.95 -1.15
N LEU A 56 -14.78 7.78 -1.94
CA LEU A 56 -13.34 7.66 -2.20
C LEU A 56 -12.57 8.73 -1.43
N GLN A 57 -11.26 8.53 -1.27
CA GLN A 57 -10.36 9.54 -0.70
C GLN A 57 -9.62 10.29 -1.81
N ILE A 58 -9.19 11.52 -1.52
CA ILE A 58 -8.52 12.42 -2.46
C ILE A 58 -7.06 12.60 -2.06
N ALA A 59 -6.15 12.53 -3.04
CA ALA A 59 -4.72 12.73 -2.83
C ALA A 59 -4.09 13.50 -3.99
N VAL A 60 -2.89 14.05 -3.73
CA VAL A 60 -1.99 14.66 -4.73
C VAL A 60 -2.67 15.70 -5.64
N PRO A 61 -3.39 16.72 -5.10
CA PRO A 61 -3.96 17.76 -5.96
C PRO A 61 -2.84 18.58 -6.63
N ARG A 62 -3.06 18.92 -7.92
CA ARG A 62 -2.13 19.69 -8.75
C ARG A 62 -2.89 20.68 -9.63
N TRP A 63 -2.54 21.96 -9.54
CA TRP A 63 -3.03 23.00 -10.44
C TRP A 63 -2.49 22.81 -11.85
N SER A 64 -3.35 22.98 -12.86
CA SER A 64 -2.90 23.09 -14.24
C SER A 64 -2.02 24.32 -14.42
N PRO A 65 -1.09 24.34 -15.41
CA PRO A 65 -0.18 25.47 -15.61
C PRO A 65 -0.87 26.82 -15.85
N ASP A 66 -2.08 26.81 -16.41
CA ASP A 66 -2.91 28.00 -16.64
C ASP A 66 -3.83 28.36 -15.45
N GLY A 67 -3.81 27.57 -14.37
CA GLY A 67 -4.66 27.74 -13.19
C GLY A 67 -6.15 27.44 -13.41
N SER A 68 -6.56 26.93 -14.57
CA SER A 68 -7.99 26.73 -14.89
C SER A 68 -8.58 25.42 -14.36
N LYS A 69 -7.75 24.46 -13.95
CA LYS A 69 -8.14 23.11 -13.54
C LYS A 69 -7.28 22.60 -12.40
N ILE A 70 -7.81 21.63 -11.68
CA ILE A 70 -7.07 20.83 -10.69
C ILE A 70 -7.17 19.37 -11.06
N ALA A 71 -6.02 18.71 -11.22
CA ALA A 71 -5.92 17.26 -11.29
C ALA A 71 -5.67 16.69 -9.89
N PHE A 72 -6.19 15.50 -9.60
CA PHE A 72 -5.99 14.82 -8.33
C PHE A 72 -6.15 13.31 -8.51
N ILE A 73 -5.71 12.53 -7.52
CA ILE A 73 -5.96 11.10 -7.44
C ILE A 73 -7.17 10.89 -6.53
N ALA A 74 -8.11 10.06 -6.94
CA ALA A 74 -9.14 9.54 -6.04
C ALA A 74 -9.27 8.03 -6.12
N GLY A 75 -9.34 7.39 -4.97
CA GLY A 75 -9.41 5.93 -4.84
C GLY A 75 -9.61 5.53 -3.40
N LEU A 76 -9.76 4.23 -3.16
CA LEU A 76 -9.79 3.68 -1.81
C LEU A 76 -8.36 3.59 -1.23
N MET A 77 -8.14 4.26 -0.11
CA MET A 77 -6.84 4.34 0.58
C MET A 77 -7.01 3.92 2.05
N SER A 78 -5.99 3.34 2.68
CA SER A 78 -6.03 2.86 4.08
C SER A 78 -4.97 3.44 5.02
N ASP A 79 -3.89 4.04 4.50
CA ASP A 79 -2.80 4.62 5.29
C ASP A 79 -2.25 5.92 4.71
N GLN A 80 -1.77 6.81 5.58
CA GLN A 80 -1.32 8.15 5.16
C GLN A 80 -0.06 8.00 4.32
N GLY A 81 -0.09 8.58 3.12
CA GLY A 81 1.01 8.45 2.18
C GLY A 81 1.02 7.16 1.36
N SER A 82 0.14 6.18 1.66
CA SER A 82 -0.19 5.06 0.75
C SER A 82 -1.23 5.57 -0.26
N THR A 83 -0.75 6.17 -1.35
CA THR A 83 -1.60 6.83 -2.34
C THR A 83 -1.88 5.88 -3.48
N GLY A 84 -3.15 5.60 -3.73
CA GLY A 84 -3.56 4.84 -4.91
C GLY A 84 -4.96 5.20 -5.37
N GLY A 85 -5.14 5.28 -6.69
CA GLY A 85 -6.47 5.41 -7.28
C GLY A 85 -6.46 5.75 -8.75
N ASN A 86 -7.54 6.40 -9.18
CA ASN A 86 -7.73 6.93 -10.52
C ASN A 86 -7.38 8.42 -10.58
N ILE A 87 -7.01 8.90 -11.76
CA ILE A 87 -6.73 10.33 -11.99
C ILE A 87 -8.02 11.04 -12.38
N TYR A 88 -8.34 12.12 -11.68
CA TYR A 88 -9.48 12.98 -11.94
C TYR A 88 -9.04 14.39 -12.28
N ILE A 89 -9.87 15.11 -13.07
CA ILE A 89 -9.75 16.56 -13.27
C ILE A 89 -11.08 17.22 -12.97
N VAL A 90 -11.02 18.39 -12.33
CA VAL A 90 -12.15 19.30 -12.13
C VAL A 90 -11.76 20.74 -12.51
N PRO A 91 -12.67 21.55 -13.09
CA PRO A 91 -12.43 22.98 -13.28
C PRO A 91 -12.20 23.70 -11.96
N SER A 92 -11.24 24.63 -11.89
CA SER A 92 -10.92 25.35 -10.64
C SER A 92 -12.02 26.29 -10.16
N THR A 93 -12.99 26.60 -11.02
CA THR A 93 -14.19 27.38 -10.71
C THR A 93 -15.24 26.60 -9.93
N GLY A 94 -15.12 25.27 -9.82
CA GLY A 94 -16.12 24.40 -9.20
C GLY A 94 -17.36 24.17 -10.04
N THR A 95 -17.32 24.55 -11.32
CA THR A 95 -18.42 24.33 -12.26
C THR A 95 -18.31 22.93 -12.87
N GLY A 96 -19.08 21.97 -12.35
CA GLY A 96 -19.19 20.60 -12.89
C GLY A 96 -18.52 19.53 -12.03
N ASP A 97 -18.86 18.27 -12.29
CA ASP A 97 -18.35 17.12 -11.55
C ASP A 97 -16.93 16.74 -11.98
N PRO A 98 -16.11 16.14 -11.08
CA PRO A 98 -14.82 15.58 -11.45
C PRO A 98 -14.94 14.51 -12.54
N VAL A 99 -14.07 14.60 -13.54
CA VAL A 99 -13.99 13.66 -14.67
C VAL A 99 -12.86 12.66 -14.43
N ASN A 100 -13.18 11.37 -14.40
CA ASN A 100 -12.21 10.29 -14.28
C ASN A 100 -11.51 10.04 -15.62
N LEU A 101 -10.18 10.18 -15.66
CA LEU A 101 -9.35 9.98 -16.84
C LEU A 101 -8.84 8.55 -17.01
N THR A 102 -8.88 7.75 -15.95
CA THR A 102 -8.30 6.39 -15.92
C THR A 102 -9.32 5.31 -15.57
N ALA A 103 -10.61 5.59 -15.76
CA ALA A 103 -11.68 4.66 -15.45
C ALA A 103 -11.47 3.29 -16.13
N GLY A 104 -11.62 2.20 -15.37
CA GLY A 104 -11.50 0.83 -15.87
C GLY A 104 -10.08 0.37 -16.19
N ARG A 105 -9.06 1.20 -15.94
CA ARG A 105 -7.66 0.81 -16.12
C ARG A 105 -7.18 -0.09 -14.98
N LYS A 106 -6.15 -0.88 -15.28
CA LYS A 106 -5.58 -1.88 -14.36
C LYS A 106 -4.41 -1.35 -13.56
N GLU A 107 -3.73 -0.30 -14.00
CA GLU A 107 -2.73 0.34 -13.14
C GLU A 107 -3.40 1.24 -12.09
N THR A 108 -2.74 1.38 -10.95
CA THR A 108 -3.14 2.30 -9.87
C THR A 108 -2.21 3.50 -9.89
N ALA A 109 -2.74 4.71 -10.10
CA ALA A 109 -1.94 5.92 -10.06
C ALA A 109 -1.57 6.27 -8.61
N THR A 110 -0.29 6.59 -8.35
CA THR A 110 0.23 6.91 -7.01
C THR A 110 0.75 8.34 -6.90
N TRP A 111 1.14 8.95 -8.02
CA TRP A 111 1.61 10.34 -8.06
C TRP A 111 1.36 10.97 -9.43
N ILE A 112 1.09 12.27 -9.49
CA ILE A 112 0.80 13.02 -10.73
C ILE A 112 1.55 14.36 -10.82
N SER A 113 1.81 14.79 -12.05
CA SER A 113 2.31 16.12 -12.41
C SER A 113 1.78 16.56 -13.78
N TRP A 114 1.58 17.86 -13.96
CA TRP A 114 1.19 18.42 -15.25
C TRP A 114 2.37 18.52 -16.21
N TYR A 115 2.11 18.23 -17.48
CA TYR A 115 3.02 18.43 -18.61
C TYR A 115 2.40 19.38 -19.63
N ILE A 116 3.25 20.09 -20.39
CA ILE A 116 2.88 21.06 -21.44
C ILE A 116 3.50 20.54 -22.75
N PRO A 117 2.78 20.24 -23.86
CA PRO A 117 1.33 20.34 -24.17
C PRO A 117 0.41 19.56 -23.22
N PRO A 118 -0.91 19.84 -23.15
CA PRO A 118 -1.73 19.44 -22.00
C PRO A 118 -1.75 17.92 -21.84
N ALA A 119 -1.04 17.47 -20.81
CA ALA A 119 -0.94 16.08 -20.43
C ALA A 119 -0.71 15.97 -18.92
N ILE A 120 -0.97 14.78 -18.37
CA ILE A 120 -0.60 14.42 -17.02
C ILE A 120 0.44 13.31 -17.08
N ASP A 121 1.62 13.62 -16.56
CA ASP A 121 2.63 12.63 -16.24
C ASP A 121 2.32 12.03 -14.88
N TYR A 122 2.45 10.71 -14.75
CA TYR A 122 2.10 10.03 -13.50
C TYR A 122 2.88 8.74 -13.28
N SER A 123 3.12 8.46 -12.00
CA SER A 123 3.61 7.17 -11.55
C SER A 123 2.43 6.26 -11.22
N ALA A 124 2.58 4.98 -11.53
CA ALA A 124 1.57 3.98 -11.29
C ALA A 124 2.18 2.64 -10.88
N ILE A 125 1.43 1.89 -10.09
CA ILE A 125 1.68 0.49 -9.80
C ILE A 125 0.87 -0.34 -10.79
N ALA A 126 1.50 -1.34 -11.41
CA ALA A 126 0.83 -2.31 -12.27
C ALA A 126 1.51 -3.68 -12.09
N GLU A 127 0.73 -4.72 -11.79
CA GLU A 127 1.22 -6.11 -11.65
C GLU A 127 2.48 -6.23 -10.76
N GLY A 128 2.48 -5.52 -9.62
CA GLY A 128 3.59 -5.52 -8.65
C GLY A 128 4.83 -4.76 -9.08
N SER A 129 4.76 -3.93 -10.12
CA SER A 129 5.88 -3.16 -10.66
C SER A 129 5.54 -1.67 -10.81
N SER A 130 6.57 -0.83 -10.89
CA SER A 130 6.40 0.60 -11.12
C SER A 130 6.37 0.94 -12.60
N GLN A 131 5.49 1.86 -12.98
CA GLN A 131 5.39 2.43 -14.32
C GLN A 131 5.34 3.94 -14.22
N PHE A 132 6.03 4.62 -15.11
CA PHE A 132 5.87 6.05 -15.34
C PHE A 132 5.20 6.26 -16.68
N ARG A 133 4.14 7.06 -16.70
CA ARG A 133 3.18 7.14 -17.79
C ARG A 133 2.83 8.59 -18.09
N THR A 134 2.27 8.83 -19.27
CA THR A 134 1.67 10.11 -19.63
C THR A 134 0.27 9.92 -20.20
N ILE A 135 -0.66 10.80 -19.86
CA ILE A 135 -2.01 10.88 -20.44
C ILE A 135 -2.14 12.21 -21.17
N GLY A 136 -2.21 12.17 -22.50
CA GLY A 136 -2.55 13.33 -23.31
C GLY A 136 -4.01 13.73 -23.10
N LEU A 137 -4.28 15.03 -23.04
CA LEU A 137 -5.61 15.58 -22.75
C LEU A 137 -6.18 16.34 -23.95
N ASP A 138 -7.50 16.32 -24.07
CA ASP A 138 -8.27 17.20 -24.94
C ASP A 138 -9.22 18.05 -24.10
N PHE A 139 -9.28 19.33 -24.44
CA PHE A 139 -10.17 20.31 -23.82
C PHE A 139 -11.10 21.01 -24.82
N SER A 140 -11.07 20.64 -26.11
CA SER A 140 -11.85 21.33 -27.16
C SER A 140 -13.36 21.21 -26.97
N SER A 141 -13.84 20.11 -26.37
CA SER A 141 -15.26 19.82 -26.18
C SER A 141 -15.58 19.34 -24.75
N GLY A 142 -14.78 19.75 -23.77
CA GLY A 142 -14.81 19.23 -22.40
C GLY A 142 -13.53 18.48 -22.04
N ILE A 143 -13.45 17.96 -20.81
CA ILE A 143 -12.26 17.24 -20.32
C ILE A 143 -12.29 15.80 -20.84
N ALA A 144 -11.31 15.41 -21.66
CA ALA A 144 -11.17 14.04 -22.14
C ALA A 144 -9.72 13.57 -22.17
N ALA A 145 -9.50 12.28 -21.89
CA ALA A 145 -8.22 11.61 -22.13
C ALA A 145 -8.11 11.18 -23.61
N LYS A 146 -6.92 11.33 -24.20
CA LYS A 146 -6.62 10.90 -25.58
C LYS A 146 -5.77 9.64 -25.60
N ARG A 147 -4.44 9.82 -25.54
CA ARG A 147 -3.45 8.74 -25.61
C ARG A 147 -2.81 8.59 -24.25
N ASN A 148 -2.70 7.36 -23.79
CA ASN A 148 -1.97 7.02 -22.58
C ASN A 148 -0.80 6.12 -22.97
N VAL A 149 0.40 6.50 -22.56
CA VAL A 149 1.65 5.85 -22.96
C VAL A 149 2.46 5.53 -21.72
N ILE A 150 3.05 4.33 -21.67
CA ILE A 150 4.09 4.02 -20.69
C ILE A 150 5.39 4.63 -21.20
N LYS A 151 5.88 5.64 -20.47
CA LYS A 151 7.19 6.25 -20.72
C LYS A 151 8.27 5.24 -20.37
N PHE A 152 8.24 4.71 -19.16
CA PHE A 152 9.13 3.64 -18.75
C PHE A 152 8.55 2.78 -17.63
N HIS A 153 9.10 1.58 -17.48
CA HIS A 153 8.62 0.54 -16.57
C HIS A 153 9.80 -0.19 -15.94
N PHE A 154 9.69 -0.44 -14.63
CA PHE A 154 10.67 -1.23 -13.91
C PHE A 154 9.99 -2.21 -12.95
N PRO A 155 10.47 -3.47 -12.87
CA PRO A 155 10.17 -4.36 -11.76
C PRO A 155 10.99 -3.92 -10.52
N ALA A 156 10.77 -2.67 -10.12
CA ALA A 156 11.47 -1.96 -9.05
C ALA A 156 10.47 -1.01 -8.38
N THR A 157 10.76 -0.59 -7.15
CA THR A 157 10.15 0.59 -6.55
C THR A 157 10.86 1.83 -7.07
N LEU A 158 10.07 2.86 -7.40
CA LEU A 158 10.54 4.19 -7.77
C LEU A 158 10.04 5.22 -6.75
N GLY A 159 10.81 6.26 -6.49
CA GLY A 159 10.39 7.37 -5.64
C GLY A 159 11.48 8.44 -5.54
N ASP A 160 11.15 9.67 -5.17
CA ASP A 160 12.15 10.71 -4.86
C ASP A 160 12.34 10.91 -3.35
N GLY A 161 11.59 10.16 -2.54
CA GLY A 161 11.62 10.19 -1.08
C GLY A 161 10.56 11.11 -0.44
N HIS A 162 9.84 11.94 -1.19
CA HIS A 162 8.84 12.86 -0.64
C HIS A 162 7.43 12.28 -0.62
N LEU A 163 6.99 11.67 -1.72
CA LEU A 163 5.69 11.01 -1.85
C LEU A 163 5.84 9.63 -2.50
N GLU A 164 4.89 8.72 -2.26
CA GLU A 164 4.90 7.42 -2.92
C GLU A 164 4.92 7.55 -4.45
N GLY A 165 5.85 6.85 -5.10
CA GLY A 165 6.00 6.88 -6.56
C GLY A 165 6.45 8.22 -7.15
N SER A 166 6.65 9.26 -6.35
CA SER A 166 7.04 10.58 -6.85
C SER A 166 8.36 10.56 -7.61
N ILE A 167 8.48 11.40 -8.63
CA ILE A 167 9.73 11.59 -9.36
C ILE A 167 9.94 13.08 -9.63
N SER A 168 11.20 13.49 -9.71
CA SER A 168 11.54 14.86 -10.12
C SER A 168 11.50 14.97 -11.65
N ILE A 169 10.85 16.01 -12.16
CA ILE A 169 10.66 16.22 -13.61
C ILE A 169 11.03 17.65 -13.99
N ALA A 170 11.87 17.80 -15.01
CA ALA A 170 12.14 19.10 -15.61
C ALA A 170 12.47 18.94 -17.11
N ARG A 171 11.71 19.61 -17.99
CA ARG A 171 12.01 19.73 -19.43
C ARG A 171 12.32 18.37 -20.12
N GLY A 172 11.51 17.35 -19.87
CA GLY A 172 11.69 16.00 -20.44
C GLY A 172 12.83 15.19 -19.83
N GLN A 173 13.37 15.64 -18.70
CA GLN A 173 14.34 14.93 -17.87
C GLN A 173 13.70 14.50 -16.57
N PHE A 174 14.16 13.37 -16.05
CA PHE A 174 13.60 12.71 -14.87
C PHE A 174 14.73 12.33 -13.91
N ALA A 175 14.50 12.50 -12.61
CA ALA A 175 15.36 11.97 -11.57
C ALA A 175 14.54 11.26 -10.49
N PHE A 176 14.99 10.07 -10.09
CA PHE A 176 14.27 9.21 -9.14
C PHE A 176 15.24 8.24 -8.46
N ILE A 177 14.89 7.79 -7.27
CA ILE A 177 15.52 6.64 -6.60
C ILE A 177 14.87 5.38 -7.17
N LYS A 178 15.69 4.42 -7.59
CA LYS A 178 15.24 3.09 -8.03
C LYS A 178 15.84 2.04 -7.12
N SER A 179 15.00 1.10 -6.69
CA SER A 179 15.42 0.00 -5.83
C SER A 179 14.65 -1.28 -6.14
N SER A 180 15.29 -2.43 -6.03
CA SER A 180 14.67 -3.75 -6.24
C SER A 180 15.27 -4.80 -5.30
N TYR A 181 14.79 -6.04 -5.38
CA TYR A 181 15.41 -7.15 -4.63
C TYR A 181 16.83 -7.50 -5.10
N SER A 182 17.27 -7.04 -6.27
CA SER A 182 18.63 -7.28 -6.78
C SER A 182 19.51 -6.04 -6.78
N GLU A 183 18.92 -4.86 -6.60
CA GLU A 183 19.61 -3.58 -6.71
C GLU A 183 19.28 -2.70 -5.50
N ALA A 184 20.31 -2.37 -4.74
CA ALA A 184 20.23 -1.40 -3.65
C ALA A 184 19.81 -0.02 -4.18
N PRO A 185 19.18 0.83 -3.34
CA PRO A 185 18.65 2.11 -3.79
C PRO A 185 19.78 3.02 -4.30
N GLU A 186 19.62 3.53 -5.51
CA GLU A 186 20.50 4.53 -6.10
C GLU A 186 19.67 5.63 -6.77
N VAL A 187 20.26 6.80 -6.96
CA VAL A 187 19.68 7.89 -7.75
C VAL A 187 19.94 7.60 -9.22
N TRP A 188 18.87 7.63 -10.01
CA TRP A 188 18.88 7.46 -11.45
C TRP A 188 18.40 8.73 -12.13
N TYR A 189 18.97 8.96 -13.30
CA TYR A 189 18.56 9.98 -14.25
C TYR A 189 18.00 9.28 -15.50
N ALA A 190 16.92 9.83 -16.05
CA ALA A 190 16.42 9.47 -17.37
C ALA A 190 16.21 10.73 -18.21
N ARG A 191 16.46 10.62 -19.52
CA ARG A 191 16.06 11.64 -20.50
C ARG A 191 15.46 10.99 -21.72
N ASP A 192 14.50 11.68 -22.31
CA ASP A 192 13.98 11.31 -23.61
C ASP A 192 15.09 11.47 -24.67
N VAL A 193 15.30 10.44 -25.49
CA VAL A 193 16.28 10.43 -26.58
C VAL A 193 15.65 10.09 -27.93
N ALA A 194 14.35 9.83 -27.99
CA ALA A 194 13.64 9.46 -29.21
C ALA A 194 12.83 10.65 -29.77
N ALA A 195 12.85 10.83 -31.09
CA ALA A 195 12.02 11.85 -31.75
C ALA A 195 10.52 11.47 -31.76
N GLU A 196 10.21 10.17 -31.86
CA GLU A 196 8.86 9.60 -31.74
C GLU A 196 8.93 8.21 -31.11
N CYS A 197 8.12 7.95 -30.09
CA CYS A 197 7.94 6.62 -29.49
C CYS A 197 6.74 5.91 -30.14
N ALA A 198 7.02 4.85 -30.90
CA ALA A 198 6.02 4.11 -31.63
C ALA A 198 5.24 3.08 -30.76
N ASP A 199 5.89 2.50 -29.73
CA ASP A 199 5.34 1.35 -29.00
C ASP A 199 4.71 1.70 -27.64
N GLU A 200 3.99 0.76 -27.03
CA GLU A 200 3.24 0.98 -25.78
C GLU A 200 4.08 0.79 -24.50
N VAL A 201 5.30 0.23 -24.57
CA VAL A 201 6.21 -0.02 -23.43
C VAL A 201 7.63 0.47 -23.77
N ASN A 202 8.01 1.68 -23.33
CA ASN A 202 9.09 2.45 -23.95
C ASN A 202 10.38 2.63 -23.14
N ASN A 203 10.92 1.60 -22.49
CA ASN A 203 12.28 1.74 -21.93
C ASN A 203 13.33 2.09 -23.01
N GLY A 204 13.10 1.75 -24.28
CA GLY A 204 14.00 2.09 -25.40
C GLY A 204 13.98 3.56 -25.85
N CYS A 205 13.01 4.36 -25.42
CA CYS A 205 12.95 5.80 -25.76
C CYS A 205 13.74 6.69 -24.79
N TYR A 206 14.21 6.12 -23.68
CA TYR A 206 14.86 6.88 -22.63
C TYR A 206 16.29 6.37 -22.44
N GLU A 207 17.23 7.29 -22.34
CA GLU A 207 18.56 6.99 -21.85
C GLU A 207 18.51 7.03 -20.32
N PHE A 208 18.90 5.92 -19.69
CA PHE A 208 19.00 5.80 -18.24
C PHE A 208 20.45 5.84 -17.80
N LYS A 209 20.73 6.60 -16.74
CA LYS A 209 22.04 6.68 -16.11
C LYS A 209 21.89 6.59 -14.59
N GLN A 210 22.54 5.59 -14.00
CA GLN A 210 22.76 5.57 -12.55
C GLN A 210 23.74 6.71 -12.21
N ILE A 211 23.33 7.62 -11.33
CA ILE A 211 24.11 8.80 -10.96
C ILE A 211 24.98 8.53 -9.74
N THR A 212 24.42 7.81 -8.77
CA THR A 212 25.11 7.46 -7.52
C THR A 212 25.50 5.99 -7.51
N HIS A 213 26.58 5.68 -6.80
CA HIS A 213 27.17 4.34 -6.70
C HIS A 213 27.51 4.02 -5.23
N TYR A 214 26.74 4.58 -4.29
CA TYR A 214 27.01 4.47 -2.86
C TYR A 214 26.88 3.03 -2.35
N ASN A 215 26.06 2.22 -3.02
CA ASN A 215 25.64 0.89 -2.62
C ASN A 215 26.11 -0.21 -3.60
N ASP A 216 26.99 0.08 -4.56
CA ASP A 216 27.49 -0.89 -5.55
C ASP A 216 28.10 -2.16 -4.92
N ALA A 217 28.69 -2.00 -3.73
CA ALA A 217 29.29 -3.09 -2.96
C ALA A 217 28.26 -4.01 -2.28
N LEU A 218 27.02 -3.55 -2.08
CA LEU A 218 25.97 -4.37 -1.47
C LEU A 218 25.58 -5.51 -2.41
N LYS A 219 25.36 -6.69 -1.83
CA LYS A 219 24.88 -7.89 -2.52
C LYS A 219 23.71 -8.48 -1.75
N PRO A 220 22.66 -8.96 -2.43
CA PRO A 220 21.55 -9.63 -1.77
C PRO A 220 22.06 -10.79 -0.91
N SER A 221 21.61 -10.86 0.34
CA SER A 221 21.83 -12.01 1.23
C SER A 221 20.66 -13.01 1.21
N TRP A 222 19.75 -12.84 0.26
CA TRP A 222 18.53 -13.61 0.08
C TRP A 222 18.49 -14.24 -1.31
N GLY A 223 17.51 -15.11 -1.55
CA GLY A 223 17.39 -15.80 -2.83
C GLY A 223 16.78 -14.92 -3.92
N LYS A 224 16.74 -15.47 -5.13
CA LYS A 224 16.09 -14.84 -6.29
C LYS A 224 14.65 -14.41 -5.93
N ALA A 225 14.24 -13.25 -6.44
CA ALA A 225 12.84 -12.83 -6.46
C ALA A 225 12.18 -13.19 -7.80
N GLU A 226 10.93 -13.67 -7.75
CA GLU A 226 10.11 -13.93 -8.92
C GLU A 226 8.71 -13.33 -8.72
N SER A 227 8.23 -12.56 -9.71
CA SER A 227 6.81 -12.18 -9.75
C SER A 227 6.01 -13.39 -10.21
N VAL A 228 5.01 -13.77 -9.42
CA VAL A 228 4.11 -14.90 -9.68
C VAL A 228 2.67 -14.39 -9.75
N THR A 229 1.88 -14.97 -10.63
CA THR A 229 0.48 -14.61 -10.82
C THR A 229 -0.40 -15.86 -10.78
N TRP A 230 -1.63 -15.70 -10.27
CA TRP A 230 -2.66 -16.74 -10.25
C TRP A 230 -4.05 -16.13 -10.39
N ALA A 231 -5.01 -16.91 -10.88
CA ALA A 231 -6.39 -16.48 -10.96
C ALA A 231 -7.17 -16.97 -9.73
N ASN A 232 -8.02 -16.12 -9.16
CA ASN A 232 -8.95 -16.48 -8.09
C ASN A 232 -10.22 -15.61 -8.15
N ASP A 233 -11.40 -16.22 -8.06
CA ASP A 233 -12.73 -15.56 -8.13
C ASP A 233 -12.89 -14.49 -9.23
N GLY A 234 -12.31 -14.72 -10.41
CA GLY A 234 -12.40 -13.79 -11.55
C GLY A 234 -11.42 -12.61 -11.50
N PHE A 235 -10.50 -12.59 -10.53
CA PHE A 235 -9.37 -11.67 -10.50
C PHE A 235 -8.06 -12.38 -10.87
N ASN A 236 -7.13 -11.61 -11.42
CA ASN A 236 -5.73 -12.00 -11.52
C ASN A 236 -5.02 -11.39 -10.31
N VAL A 237 -4.44 -12.25 -9.49
CA VAL A 237 -3.71 -11.86 -8.28
C VAL A 237 -2.22 -11.98 -8.57
N GLN A 238 -1.46 -10.98 -8.18
CA GLN A 238 -0.01 -10.95 -8.30
C GLN A 238 0.63 -11.11 -6.92
N GLY A 239 1.83 -11.67 -6.87
CA GLY A 239 2.66 -11.69 -5.67
C GLY A 239 4.13 -11.85 -6.00
N TRP A 240 4.99 -11.55 -5.03
CA TRP A 240 6.42 -11.79 -5.12
C TRP A 240 6.81 -13.04 -4.34
N LEU A 241 7.57 -13.93 -4.96
CA LEU A 241 8.16 -15.10 -4.32
C LEU A 241 9.67 -14.91 -4.17
N LEU A 242 10.16 -14.84 -2.93
CA LEU A 242 11.58 -14.96 -2.64
C LEU A 242 11.94 -16.42 -2.44
N TYR A 243 13.01 -16.84 -3.11
CA TYR A 243 13.59 -18.17 -2.96
C TYR A 243 14.47 -18.22 -1.71
N PRO A 244 14.76 -19.41 -1.16
CA PRO A 244 15.88 -19.59 -0.23
C PRO A 244 17.20 -19.05 -0.81
N ALA A 245 18.04 -18.38 0.00
CA ALA A 245 19.32 -17.82 -0.47
C ALA A 245 20.23 -18.86 -1.16
N ASN A 246 20.28 -20.08 -0.62
CA ASN A 246 21.03 -21.21 -1.16
C ASN A 246 20.08 -22.27 -1.73
N TYR A 247 19.20 -21.86 -2.65
CA TYR A 247 18.21 -22.74 -3.25
C TYR A 247 18.85 -23.90 -4.03
N ASP A 248 18.44 -25.11 -3.69
CA ASP A 248 18.78 -26.36 -4.33
C ASP A 248 17.47 -27.05 -4.75
N PRO A 249 17.20 -27.20 -6.06
CA PRO A 249 15.94 -27.78 -6.52
C PRO A 249 15.72 -29.23 -6.06
N ALA A 250 16.77 -29.94 -5.62
CA ALA A 250 16.67 -31.30 -5.06
C ALA A 250 16.14 -31.34 -3.62
N LYS A 251 16.06 -30.20 -2.92
CA LYS A 251 15.56 -30.10 -1.54
C LYS A 251 14.15 -29.53 -1.50
N LYS A 252 13.36 -29.92 -0.50
CA LYS A 252 12.09 -29.28 -0.16
C LYS A 252 12.31 -28.26 0.95
N TYR A 253 11.64 -27.12 0.86
CA TYR A 253 11.82 -25.98 1.75
C TYR A 253 10.50 -25.58 2.43
N PRO A 254 10.53 -25.04 3.65
CA PRO A 254 9.37 -24.40 4.26
C PRO A 254 8.98 -23.12 3.50
N LEU A 255 7.72 -22.72 3.63
CA LEU A 255 7.16 -21.48 3.09
C LEU A 255 6.67 -20.58 4.23
N VAL A 256 7.06 -19.31 4.20
CA VAL A 256 6.41 -18.26 5.00
C VAL A 256 5.59 -17.38 4.06
N VAL A 257 4.32 -17.18 4.37
CA VAL A 257 3.48 -16.19 3.71
C VAL A 257 3.62 -14.88 4.49
N TYR A 258 4.12 -13.83 3.85
CA TYR A 258 4.25 -12.50 4.43
C TYR A 258 3.17 -11.59 3.83
N VAL A 259 2.13 -11.30 4.60
CA VAL A 259 1.00 -10.44 4.20
C VAL A 259 1.35 -8.99 4.54
N HIS A 260 1.19 -8.08 3.57
CA HIS A 260 1.47 -6.66 3.76
C HIS A 260 0.39 -5.94 4.59
N GLY A 261 0.78 -4.81 5.18
CA GLY A 261 -0.15 -3.85 5.81
C GLY A 261 -0.95 -3.06 4.79
N GLY A 262 -1.95 -2.29 5.23
CA GLY A 262 -2.88 -1.63 4.34
C GLY A 262 -4.32 -1.63 4.90
N PRO A 263 -5.30 -2.13 4.13
CA PRO A 263 -5.12 -3.08 3.03
C PRO A 263 -4.83 -2.46 1.66
N SER A 264 -5.05 -1.16 1.49
CA SER A 264 -4.78 -0.45 0.24
C SER A 264 -3.32 -0.04 0.16
N SER A 265 -2.49 -1.00 -0.21
CA SER A 265 -1.05 -0.86 -0.46
C SER A 265 -0.62 -1.89 -1.51
N ALA A 266 0.68 -2.05 -1.76
CA ALA A 266 1.21 -3.15 -2.54
C ALA A 266 2.64 -3.52 -2.13
N VAL A 267 2.95 -4.80 -2.23
CA VAL A 267 4.32 -5.30 -2.25
C VAL A 267 4.94 -4.97 -3.60
N LEU A 268 5.86 -4.02 -3.57
CA LEU A 268 6.76 -3.72 -4.67
C LEU A 268 8.16 -4.25 -4.39
N PRO A 269 8.93 -4.61 -5.43
CA PRO A 269 10.31 -5.03 -5.27
C PRO A 269 11.16 -3.85 -4.83
N ARG A 270 11.74 -3.94 -3.64
CA ARG A 270 12.68 -2.95 -3.07
C ARG A 270 13.78 -3.64 -2.30
N TRP A 271 14.91 -2.96 -2.16
CA TRP A 271 15.92 -3.38 -1.20
C TRP A 271 15.32 -3.27 0.21
N PRO A 272 15.43 -4.32 1.03
CA PRO A 272 14.82 -4.35 2.35
C PRO A 272 15.49 -3.34 3.28
N TYR A 273 14.69 -2.75 4.16
CA TYR A 273 15.20 -2.09 5.34
C TYR A 273 15.63 -3.13 6.38
N ALA A 274 16.55 -2.76 7.28
CA ALA A 274 16.93 -3.60 8.39
C ALA A 274 15.77 -3.73 9.40
N GLY A 275 15.29 -4.94 9.65
CA GLY A 275 14.24 -5.23 10.63
C GLY A 275 13.35 -6.42 10.26
N TYR A 276 12.18 -6.49 10.90
CA TYR A 276 11.15 -7.48 10.62
C TYR A 276 10.64 -7.35 9.18
N GLY A 277 10.63 -8.44 8.42
CA GLY A 277 10.22 -8.44 7.02
C GLY A 277 10.44 -9.77 6.31
N ALA A 278 10.02 -9.86 5.06
CA ALA A 278 10.11 -11.08 4.26
C ALA A 278 11.56 -11.57 4.03
N VAL A 279 12.50 -10.66 3.79
CA VAL A 279 13.85 -10.99 3.33
C VAL A 279 14.65 -11.87 4.31
N PRO A 280 14.69 -11.58 5.63
CA PRO A 280 15.36 -12.44 6.60
C PRO A 280 14.95 -13.92 6.54
N PHE A 281 13.68 -14.23 6.32
CA PHE A 281 13.22 -15.62 6.19
C PHE A 281 13.83 -16.29 4.94
N SER A 282 13.88 -15.57 3.80
CA SER A 282 14.55 -16.06 2.59
C SER A 282 16.05 -16.32 2.81
N ALA A 283 16.73 -15.43 3.53
CA ALA A 283 18.14 -15.60 3.90
C ALA A 283 18.37 -16.86 4.76
N LEU A 284 17.37 -17.28 5.53
CA LEU A 284 17.43 -18.41 6.46
C LEU A 284 16.77 -19.70 5.93
N GLY A 285 16.58 -19.79 4.62
CA GLY A 285 16.21 -21.05 3.98
C GLY A 285 14.71 -21.26 3.80
N TYR A 286 13.89 -20.20 3.86
CA TYR A 286 12.46 -20.28 3.56
C TYR A 286 12.19 -19.78 2.14
N PHE A 287 11.19 -20.38 1.47
CA PHE A 287 10.46 -19.60 0.48
C PHE A 287 9.62 -18.55 1.18
N VAL A 288 9.47 -17.38 0.56
CA VAL A 288 8.63 -16.31 1.11
C VAL A 288 7.68 -15.81 0.05
N LEU A 289 6.37 -16.07 0.21
CA LEU A 289 5.33 -15.55 -0.65
C LEU A 289 4.80 -14.24 -0.08
N MET A 290 4.87 -13.18 -0.85
CA MET A 290 4.32 -11.86 -0.54
C MET A 290 3.21 -11.54 -1.55
N PRO A 291 1.97 -11.95 -1.28
CA PRO A 291 0.85 -11.74 -2.19
C PRO A 291 0.38 -10.28 -2.16
N ASN A 292 -0.13 -9.80 -3.28
CA ASN A 292 -0.94 -8.58 -3.41
C ASN A 292 -2.40 -8.99 -3.65
N PRO A 293 -3.12 -9.47 -2.62
CA PRO A 293 -4.51 -9.92 -2.74
C PRO A 293 -5.45 -8.76 -3.08
N ARG A 294 -6.72 -9.04 -3.42
CA ARG A 294 -7.72 -8.00 -3.61
C ARG A 294 -7.77 -7.04 -2.41
N GLY A 295 -7.92 -5.75 -2.66
CA GLY A 295 -7.57 -4.71 -1.69
C GLY A 295 -6.28 -3.97 -2.04
N SER A 296 -5.33 -4.66 -2.66
CA SER A 296 -4.03 -4.09 -3.03
C SER A 296 -4.10 -3.16 -4.23
N TYR A 297 -3.03 -2.41 -4.45
CA TYR A 297 -2.77 -1.64 -5.67
C TYR A 297 -2.13 -2.50 -6.77
N GLY A 298 -2.32 -2.11 -8.03
CA GLY A 298 -1.67 -2.74 -9.19
C GLY A 298 -2.56 -3.52 -10.14
N GLU A 299 -3.84 -3.71 -9.80
CA GLU A 299 -4.84 -4.40 -10.64
C GLU A 299 -6.12 -3.55 -10.85
N GLY A 300 -6.02 -2.26 -10.55
CA GLY A 300 -7.05 -1.25 -10.78
C GLY A 300 -8.03 -1.12 -9.63
N GLU A 301 -8.79 -0.02 -9.65
CA GLU A 301 -9.65 0.37 -8.53
C GLU A 301 -10.74 -0.65 -8.21
N LYS A 302 -11.24 -1.39 -9.20
CA LYS A 302 -12.21 -2.47 -8.96
C LYS A 302 -11.61 -3.58 -8.08
N PHE A 303 -10.32 -3.90 -8.27
CA PHE A 303 -9.63 -4.89 -7.46
C PHE A 303 -9.33 -4.35 -6.06
N THR A 304 -8.88 -3.10 -5.96
CA THR A 304 -8.66 -2.42 -4.66
C THR A 304 -9.95 -2.33 -3.84
N GLN A 305 -11.09 -1.99 -4.45
CA GLN A 305 -12.37 -1.93 -3.74
C GLN A 305 -13.02 -3.28 -3.46
N ALA A 306 -12.50 -4.39 -4.01
CA ALA A 306 -13.13 -5.70 -3.89
C ALA A 306 -13.07 -6.28 -2.46
N ASN A 307 -12.31 -5.67 -1.54
CA ASN A 307 -12.33 -6.02 -0.12
C ASN A 307 -13.22 -5.09 0.73
N ARG A 308 -13.93 -4.12 0.13
CA ARG A 308 -14.93 -3.31 0.85
C ARG A 308 -15.98 -4.23 1.46
N LYS A 309 -16.22 -4.08 2.76
CA LYS A 309 -17.11 -4.91 3.56
C LYS A 309 -16.74 -6.41 3.50
N ASP A 310 -15.50 -6.78 3.16
CA ASP A 310 -15.10 -8.17 2.90
C ASP A 310 -13.72 -8.55 3.46
N PHE A 311 -13.24 -7.84 4.48
CA PHE A 311 -11.94 -8.12 5.11
C PHE A 311 -11.86 -9.54 5.67
N GLY A 312 -10.77 -10.25 5.34
CA GLY A 312 -10.52 -11.62 5.80
C GLY A 312 -11.17 -12.70 4.94
N TYR A 313 -11.93 -12.34 3.90
CA TYR A 313 -12.64 -13.28 3.04
C TYR A 313 -11.99 -13.37 1.66
N GLY A 314 -12.39 -12.53 0.70
CA GLY A 314 -11.88 -12.62 -0.66
C GLY A 314 -10.35 -12.46 -0.74
N ASP A 315 -9.78 -11.58 0.08
CA ASP A 315 -8.34 -11.40 0.22
C ASP A 315 -7.63 -12.61 0.85
N LEU A 316 -8.21 -13.26 1.87
CA LEU A 316 -7.70 -14.54 2.39
C LEU A 316 -7.77 -15.65 1.34
N HIS A 317 -8.86 -15.73 0.57
CA HIS A 317 -8.97 -16.70 -0.53
C HIS A 317 -7.88 -16.49 -1.59
N ASP A 318 -7.60 -15.24 -1.95
CA ASP A 318 -6.51 -14.90 -2.87
C ASP A 318 -5.16 -15.38 -2.32
N ILE A 319 -4.90 -15.16 -1.02
CA ILE A 319 -3.68 -15.62 -0.35
C ILE A 319 -3.56 -17.14 -0.38
N LEU A 320 -4.62 -17.88 -0.03
CA LEU A 320 -4.62 -19.34 0.00
C LEU A 320 -4.44 -19.94 -1.41
N ALA A 321 -5.08 -19.36 -2.42
CA ALA A 321 -4.88 -19.75 -3.82
C ALA A 321 -3.43 -19.53 -4.28
N GLY A 322 -2.78 -18.45 -3.79
CA GLY A 322 -1.37 -18.18 -4.01
C GLY A 322 -0.47 -19.24 -3.38
N VAL A 323 -0.74 -19.62 -2.13
CA VAL A 323 -0.04 -20.71 -1.42
C VAL A 323 -0.12 -22.01 -2.20
N ASP A 324 -1.31 -22.40 -2.67
CA ASP A 324 -1.51 -23.62 -3.45
C ASP A 324 -0.79 -23.57 -4.80
N THR A 325 -0.75 -22.40 -5.44
CA THR A 325 -0.05 -22.19 -6.70
C THR A 325 1.46 -22.38 -6.52
N VAL A 326 2.08 -21.70 -5.56
CA VAL A 326 3.53 -21.80 -5.36
C VAL A 326 3.94 -23.18 -4.83
N THR A 327 3.12 -23.79 -3.97
CA THR A 327 3.42 -25.12 -3.41
C THR A 327 3.38 -26.22 -4.48
N ARG A 328 2.54 -26.08 -5.51
CA ARG A 328 2.51 -26.99 -6.66
C ARG A 328 3.67 -26.77 -7.63
N LYS A 329 4.10 -25.51 -7.82
CA LYS A 329 5.10 -25.15 -8.83
C LYS A 329 6.55 -25.31 -8.35
N TYR A 330 6.83 -25.08 -7.06
CA TYR A 330 8.19 -25.03 -6.53
C TYR A 330 8.48 -26.15 -5.52
N SER A 331 9.75 -26.30 -5.15
CA SER A 331 10.18 -27.29 -4.15
C SER A 331 9.84 -26.84 -2.71
N ILE A 332 8.56 -26.62 -2.45
CA ILE A 332 8.00 -26.28 -1.14
C ILE A 332 7.40 -27.54 -0.50
N ASP A 333 7.60 -27.69 0.81
CA ASP A 333 6.92 -28.71 1.61
C ASP A 333 5.53 -28.21 2.03
N PRO A 334 4.43 -28.81 1.53
CA PRO A 334 3.07 -28.39 1.86
C PRO A 334 2.73 -28.53 3.35
N GLN A 335 3.50 -29.27 4.14
CA GLN A 335 3.27 -29.43 5.59
C GLN A 335 4.01 -28.38 6.43
N LYS A 336 4.86 -27.55 5.79
CA LYS A 336 5.70 -26.55 6.45
C LYS A 336 5.39 -25.16 5.91
N VAL A 337 4.14 -24.73 6.09
CA VAL A 337 3.66 -23.40 5.69
C VAL A 337 3.34 -22.57 6.93
N GLY A 338 3.98 -21.42 7.07
CA GLY A 338 3.71 -20.43 8.10
C GLY A 338 3.11 -19.16 7.52
N ILE A 339 2.49 -18.34 8.36
CA ILE A 339 1.94 -17.03 7.97
C ILE A 339 2.40 -15.95 8.94
N THR A 340 2.67 -14.76 8.40
CA THR A 340 2.91 -13.57 9.19
C THR A 340 2.48 -12.32 8.43
N GLY A 341 2.31 -11.23 9.16
CA GLY A 341 2.21 -9.90 8.64
C GLY A 341 2.26 -8.87 9.77
N TRP A 342 2.25 -7.61 9.37
CA TRP A 342 2.21 -6.46 10.26
C TRP A 342 0.99 -5.58 9.91
N SER A 343 0.38 -4.89 10.88
CA SER A 343 -0.80 -4.04 10.64
C SER A 343 -1.97 -4.87 10.08
N TYR A 344 -2.55 -4.49 8.94
CA TYR A 344 -3.52 -5.32 8.22
C TYR A 344 -3.01 -6.76 7.96
N GLY A 345 -1.72 -6.95 7.73
CA GLY A 345 -1.13 -8.28 7.62
C GLY A 345 -1.14 -9.04 8.95
N GLY A 346 -1.06 -8.33 10.08
CA GLY A 346 -1.24 -8.87 11.43
C GLY A 346 -2.69 -9.27 11.68
N PHE A 347 -3.65 -8.42 11.30
CA PHE A 347 -5.08 -8.77 11.24
C PHE A 347 -5.30 -10.04 10.42
N MET A 348 -4.79 -10.08 9.18
CA MET A 348 -4.95 -11.23 8.29
C MET A 348 -4.34 -12.49 8.90
N THR A 349 -3.20 -12.36 9.58
CA THR A 349 -2.56 -13.48 10.30
C THR A 349 -3.47 -14.01 11.43
N MET A 350 -4.00 -13.11 12.27
CA MET A 350 -4.92 -13.47 13.35
C MET A 350 -6.22 -14.08 12.82
N PHE A 351 -6.76 -13.54 11.73
CA PHE A 351 -7.99 -14.02 11.12
C PHE A 351 -7.77 -15.38 10.43
N ALA A 352 -6.72 -15.53 9.64
CA ALA A 352 -6.46 -16.75 8.87
C ALA A 352 -6.41 -18.01 9.74
N VAL A 353 -5.75 -17.96 10.91
CA VAL A 353 -5.66 -19.11 11.82
C VAL A 353 -7.00 -19.50 12.46
N THR A 354 -8.00 -18.63 12.39
CA THR A 354 -9.38 -18.94 12.80
C THR A 354 -10.20 -19.59 11.68
N GLN A 355 -9.78 -19.42 10.42
CA GLN A 355 -10.50 -19.90 9.25
C GLN A 355 -9.91 -21.18 8.66
N THR A 356 -8.65 -21.47 8.90
CA THR A 356 -7.97 -22.63 8.33
C THR A 356 -6.88 -23.19 9.24
N THR A 357 -6.63 -24.49 9.12
CA THR A 357 -5.52 -25.21 9.76
C THR A 357 -4.32 -25.37 8.82
N ARG A 358 -4.33 -24.72 7.64
CA ARG A 358 -3.27 -24.80 6.63
C ARG A 358 -1.91 -24.34 7.15
N PHE A 359 -1.91 -23.38 8.07
CA PHE A 359 -0.70 -22.79 8.63
C PHE A 359 -0.24 -23.56 9.86
N ARG A 360 1.01 -23.99 9.83
CA ARG A 360 1.65 -24.74 10.90
C ARG A 360 2.11 -23.85 12.05
N ALA A 361 2.39 -22.59 11.77
CA ALA A 361 2.76 -21.56 12.74
C ALA A 361 2.37 -20.17 12.22
N ALA A 362 2.12 -19.25 13.15
CA ALA A 362 1.76 -17.87 12.83
C ALA A 362 2.54 -16.86 13.70
N VAL A 363 2.88 -15.71 13.11
CA VAL A 363 3.45 -14.56 13.82
C VAL A 363 2.65 -13.31 13.44
N ALA A 364 1.82 -12.80 14.36
CA ALA A 364 0.99 -11.63 14.12
C ALA A 364 1.61 -10.39 14.79
N GLY A 365 2.10 -9.45 13.99
CA GLY A 365 2.64 -8.18 14.48
C GLY A 365 1.63 -7.05 14.32
N ALA A 366 1.43 -6.23 15.36
CA ALA A 366 0.51 -5.08 15.36
C ALA A 366 -0.83 -5.40 14.69
N GLY A 367 -1.45 -6.52 15.07
CA GLY A 367 -2.67 -7.03 14.43
C GLY A 367 -3.96 -6.49 15.06
N ILE A 368 -5.06 -6.70 14.37
CA ILE A 368 -6.42 -6.32 14.81
C ILE A 368 -7.21 -7.60 15.07
N SER A 369 -7.71 -7.79 16.29
CA SER A 369 -8.46 -8.99 16.70
C SER A 369 -9.96 -8.78 16.68
N ASN A 370 -10.39 -7.56 16.99
CA ASN A 370 -11.78 -7.22 17.21
C ASN A 370 -12.08 -5.82 16.69
N TRP A 371 -12.74 -5.77 15.53
CA TRP A 371 -13.08 -4.53 14.86
C TRP A 371 -14.04 -3.62 15.65
N LEU A 372 -14.81 -4.18 16.60
CA LEU A 372 -15.70 -3.39 17.46
C LEU A 372 -14.91 -2.52 18.43
N SER A 373 -13.99 -3.12 19.19
CA SER A 373 -13.13 -2.37 20.12
C SER A 373 -12.12 -1.52 19.35
N TYR A 374 -11.54 -2.05 18.28
CA TYR A 374 -10.60 -1.33 17.43
C TYR A 374 -11.14 0.04 16.99
N TYR A 375 -12.40 0.11 16.53
CA TYR A 375 -13.04 1.37 16.10
C TYR A 375 -12.92 2.49 17.15
N GLY A 376 -13.04 2.15 18.44
CA GLY A 376 -12.99 3.13 19.54
C GLY A 376 -11.62 3.28 20.21
N GLU A 377 -10.66 2.41 19.91
CA GLU A 377 -9.33 2.38 20.53
C GLU A 377 -8.25 3.04 19.66
N ASN A 378 -8.41 3.00 18.33
CA ASN A 378 -7.38 3.48 17.41
C ASN A 378 -7.44 5.01 17.20
N SER A 379 -6.36 5.60 16.69
CA SER A 379 -6.23 7.04 16.42
C SER A 379 -6.47 7.42 14.96
N ILE A 380 -6.89 6.46 14.12
CA ILE A 380 -6.98 6.56 12.66
C ILE A 380 -8.37 6.14 12.10
N ASP A 381 -9.43 6.17 12.89
CA ASP A 381 -10.72 5.51 12.62
C ASP A 381 -11.46 5.98 11.34
N GLN A 382 -11.19 7.19 10.83
CA GLN A 382 -11.95 7.76 9.72
C GLN A 382 -11.80 6.99 8.40
N TRP A 383 -10.71 6.23 8.22
CA TRP A 383 -10.56 5.36 7.05
C TRP A 383 -11.56 4.21 7.03
N MET A 384 -12.05 3.78 8.19
CA MET A 384 -12.89 2.59 8.32
C MET A 384 -14.23 2.76 7.60
N ILE A 385 -14.81 3.97 7.62
CA ILE A 385 -16.11 4.24 7.00
C ILE A 385 -16.10 3.95 5.49
N PRO A 386 -15.14 4.45 4.68
CA PRO A 386 -15.00 4.06 3.27
C PRO A 386 -14.90 2.55 2.99
N PHE A 387 -14.37 1.75 3.92
CA PHE A 387 -14.23 0.29 3.73
C PHE A 387 -15.46 -0.49 4.20
N PHE A 388 -16.03 -0.14 5.34
CA PHE A 388 -17.15 -0.85 5.94
C PHE A 388 -18.52 -0.24 5.58
N GLY A 389 -18.53 0.97 5.04
CA GLY A 389 -19.70 1.72 4.55
C GLY A 389 -20.49 2.46 5.61
N ALA A 390 -20.28 2.18 6.90
CA ALA A 390 -20.94 2.85 8.03
C ALA A 390 -20.06 2.73 9.28
N SER A 391 -20.39 3.48 10.35
CA SER A 391 -19.72 3.29 11.64
C SER A 391 -20.06 1.91 12.23
N VAL A 392 -19.24 1.41 13.15
CA VAL A 392 -19.53 0.13 13.82
C VAL A 392 -20.80 0.17 14.67
N TYR A 393 -21.25 1.35 15.07
CA TYR A 393 -22.48 1.53 15.84
C TYR A 393 -23.74 1.47 14.98
N ASP A 394 -23.62 1.80 13.68
CA ASP A 394 -24.72 1.77 12.73
C ASP A 394 -24.86 0.41 12.03
N ASP A 395 -23.74 -0.25 11.71
CA ASP A 395 -23.71 -1.58 11.09
C ASP A 395 -22.69 -2.49 11.80
N PRO A 396 -22.94 -2.94 13.04
CA PRO A 396 -21.97 -3.76 13.78
C PRO A 396 -21.71 -5.12 13.11
N ALA A 397 -22.64 -5.62 12.29
CA ALA A 397 -22.54 -6.94 11.68
C ALA A 397 -21.43 -7.02 10.63
N VAL A 398 -21.21 -5.96 9.84
CA VAL A 398 -20.16 -5.94 8.82
C VAL A 398 -18.75 -6.00 9.43
N TYR A 399 -18.57 -5.45 10.63
CA TYR A 399 -17.33 -5.52 11.40
C TYR A 399 -17.17 -6.87 12.11
N ALA A 400 -18.24 -7.34 12.76
CA ALA A 400 -18.21 -8.56 13.57
C ALA A 400 -17.81 -9.81 12.77
N LYS A 401 -18.20 -9.91 11.49
CA LYS A 401 -17.80 -11.04 10.64
C LYS A 401 -16.29 -11.08 10.34
N SER A 402 -15.62 -9.94 10.42
CA SER A 402 -14.17 -9.84 10.21
C SER A 402 -13.39 -9.87 11.53
N SER A 403 -14.05 -9.91 12.69
CA SER A 403 -13.35 -9.98 13.99
C SER A 403 -12.88 -11.41 14.29
N ALA A 404 -11.57 -11.63 14.28
CA ALA A 404 -10.96 -12.94 14.57
C ALA A 404 -11.40 -13.51 15.93
N ILE A 405 -11.62 -12.65 16.93
CA ILE A 405 -12.03 -13.07 18.27
C ILE A 405 -13.36 -13.87 18.28
N ASN A 406 -14.27 -13.58 17.35
CA ASN A 406 -15.55 -14.29 17.22
C ASN A 406 -15.39 -15.75 16.77
N PHE A 407 -14.20 -16.12 16.30
CA PHE A 407 -13.87 -17.43 15.76
C PHE A 407 -12.75 -18.13 16.53
N ILE A 408 -12.34 -17.60 17.69
CA ILE A 408 -11.15 -18.05 18.41
C ILE A 408 -11.12 -19.56 18.73
N LYS A 409 -12.28 -20.16 19.01
CA LYS A 409 -12.42 -21.59 19.34
C LYS A 409 -11.95 -22.54 18.23
N ARG A 410 -11.82 -22.02 17.01
CA ARG A 410 -11.37 -22.78 15.84
C ARG A 410 -9.84 -22.87 15.76
N VAL A 411 -9.13 -21.99 16.45
CA VAL A 411 -7.67 -21.90 16.32
C VAL A 411 -7.00 -23.14 16.89
N LYS A 412 -6.04 -23.67 16.12
CA LYS A 412 -5.12 -24.75 16.52
C LYS A 412 -3.66 -24.42 16.22
N THR A 413 -3.41 -23.36 15.45
CA THR A 413 -2.08 -22.97 14.99
C THR A 413 -1.33 -22.22 16.10
N PRO A 414 -0.13 -22.68 16.49
CA PRO A 414 0.76 -21.95 17.38
C PRO A 414 0.99 -20.52 16.89
N THR A 415 0.70 -19.53 17.74
CA THR A 415 0.74 -18.11 17.35
C THR A 415 1.55 -17.25 18.32
N LEU A 416 2.59 -16.60 17.79
CA LEU A 416 3.31 -15.50 18.43
C LEU A 416 2.60 -14.18 18.11
N VAL A 417 2.30 -13.38 19.13
CA VAL A 417 1.67 -12.06 19.00
C VAL A 417 2.67 -10.98 19.43
N VAL A 418 2.83 -9.94 18.63
CA VAL A 418 3.82 -8.87 18.87
C VAL A 418 3.18 -7.49 18.69
N VAL A 419 3.45 -6.55 19.58
CA VAL A 419 2.97 -5.16 19.47
C VAL A 419 3.86 -4.17 20.21
N GLY A 420 3.82 -2.89 19.81
CA GLY A 420 4.39 -1.78 20.59
C GLY A 420 3.38 -1.27 21.63
N ASP A 421 3.83 -0.89 22.82
CA ASP A 421 2.94 -0.43 23.89
C ASP A 421 2.22 0.90 23.58
N ARG A 422 2.74 1.69 22.63
CA ARG A 422 2.22 2.99 22.18
C ARG A 422 1.70 2.96 20.76
N ASP A 423 1.41 1.78 20.22
CA ASP A 423 0.81 1.68 18.90
C ASP A 423 -0.57 2.36 18.90
N GLY A 424 -0.69 3.48 18.19
CA GLY A 424 -1.95 4.22 18.03
C GLY A 424 -2.74 3.82 16.79
N GLU A 425 -2.13 3.07 15.87
CA GLU A 425 -2.77 2.57 14.65
C GLU A 425 -3.43 1.24 14.94
N CYS A 426 -2.70 0.28 15.54
CA CYS A 426 -3.19 -1.01 15.99
C CYS A 426 -2.96 -1.18 17.51
N PRO A 427 -3.84 -0.63 18.35
CA PRO A 427 -3.63 -0.56 19.79
C PRO A 427 -3.34 -1.90 20.46
N ALA A 428 -2.40 -1.87 21.42
CA ALA A 428 -1.97 -3.06 22.17
C ALA A 428 -3.12 -3.92 22.74
N PRO A 429 -4.26 -3.37 23.22
CA PRO A 429 -5.40 -4.19 23.66
C PRO A 429 -5.86 -5.26 22.66
N GLN A 430 -5.76 -5.01 21.35
CA GLN A 430 -6.07 -6.00 20.31
C GLN A 430 -5.16 -7.25 20.41
N SER A 431 -3.87 -7.03 20.66
CA SER A 431 -2.91 -8.12 20.86
C SER A 431 -3.11 -8.85 22.19
N PHE A 432 -3.43 -8.12 23.27
CA PHE A 432 -3.77 -8.72 24.56
C PHE A 432 -5.02 -9.61 24.46
N GLU A 433 -6.09 -9.12 23.83
CA GLU A 433 -7.36 -9.83 23.69
C GLU A 433 -7.15 -11.16 22.94
N PHE A 434 -6.48 -11.13 21.79
CA PHE A 434 -6.23 -12.34 21.00
C PHE A 434 -5.37 -13.35 21.76
N TRP A 435 -4.25 -12.90 22.33
CA TRP A 435 -3.36 -13.77 23.11
C TRP A 435 -4.06 -14.41 24.32
N HIS A 436 -4.83 -13.61 25.08
CA HIS A 436 -5.59 -14.13 26.21
C HIS A 436 -6.57 -15.23 25.79
N ALA A 437 -7.26 -15.03 24.67
CA ALA A 437 -8.23 -15.98 24.15
C ALA A 437 -7.56 -17.25 23.60
N LEU A 438 -6.39 -17.14 22.94
CA LEU A 438 -5.58 -18.31 22.55
C LEU A 438 -5.16 -19.14 23.76
N ARG A 439 -4.74 -18.49 24.84
CA ARG A 439 -4.34 -19.15 26.08
C ARG A 439 -5.51 -19.89 26.74
N ASP A 440 -6.70 -19.30 26.73
CA ASP A 440 -7.93 -19.93 27.24
C ASP A 440 -8.33 -21.17 26.40
N GLU A 441 -8.15 -21.10 25.08
CA GLU A 441 -8.36 -22.22 24.16
C GLU A 441 -7.19 -23.22 24.12
N HIS A 442 -6.20 -23.07 25.02
CA HIS A 442 -5.03 -23.95 25.16
C HIS A 442 -4.19 -24.08 23.88
N VAL A 443 -4.14 -23.03 23.06
CA VAL A 443 -3.28 -22.94 21.88
C VAL A 443 -1.88 -22.47 22.31
N PRO A 444 -0.78 -23.09 21.83
CA PRO A 444 0.57 -22.58 22.10
C PRO A 444 0.71 -21.14 21.62
N THR A 445 1.07 -20.24 22.53
CA THR A 445 1.11 -18.81 22.24
C THR A 445 2.08 -18.05 23.15
N GLU A 446 2.63 -16.97 22.60
CA GLU A 446 3.42 -15.98 23.33
C GLU A 446 2.95 -14.58 22.92
N LEU A 447 2.99 -13.63 23.87
CA LEU A 447 2.76 -12.20 23.62
C LEU A 447 4.02 -11.43 24.00
N VAL A 448 4.49 -10.60 23.07
CA VAL A 448 5.62 -9.69 23.29
C VAL A 448 5.16 -8.26 23.08
N VAL A 449 5.29 -7.46 24.14
CA VAL A 449 4.95 -6.03 24.11
C VAL A 449 6.24 -5.24 24.25
N TYR A 450 6.56 -4.43 23.24
CA TYR A 450 7.78 -3.64 23.21
C TYR A 450 7.54 -2.26 23.84
N PRO A 451 8.30 -1.90 24.90
CA PRO A 451 8.08 -0.65 25.62
C PRO A 451 8.60 0.55 24.83
N ASN A 452 7.85 1.64 24.84
CA ASN A 452 8.10 2.88 24.12
C ASN A 452 8.11 2.75 22.59
N GLU A 453 7.57 1.65 22.04
CA GLU A 453 7.44 1.45 20.60
C GLU A 453 6.02 1.75 20.12
N GLY A 454 5.92 2.33 18.93
CA GLY A 454 4.64 2.59 18.26
C GLY A 454 4.31 1.54 17.20
N HIS A 455 3.58 1.95 16.16
CA HIS A 455 3.18 1.05 15.07
C HIS A 455 4.39 0.51 14.29
N GLY A 456 5.37 1.36 14.00
CA GLY A 456 6.68 0.95 13.50
C GLY A 456 7.72 1.03 14.60
N PHE A 457 8.52 -0.02 14.77
CA PHE A 457 9.58 0.00 15.78
C PHE A 457 10.72 0.92 15.35
N VAL A 458 11.27 1.69 16.28
CA VAL A 458 12.40 2.61 16.02
C VAL A 458 13.71 2.12 16.64
N ASP A 459 13.66 1.43 17.77
CA ASP A 459 14.86 0.90 18.43
C ASP A 459 15.43 -0.27 17.61
N PRO A 460 16.70 -0.18 17.15
CA PRO A 460 17.34 -1.28 16.42
C PRO A 460 17.39 -2.61 17.21
N ALA A 461 17.48 -2.56 18.54
CA ALA A 461 17.47 -3.75 19.38
C ALA A 461 16.08 -4.41 19.37
N HIS A 462 15.01 -3.64 19.45
CA HIS A 462 13.64 -4.16 19.34
C HIS A 462 13.36 -4.73 17.95
N ARG A 463 13.78 -4.05 16.88
CA ARG A 463 13.69 -4.55 15.49
C ARG A 463 14.41 -5.88 15.29
N ARG A 464 15.52 -6.08 16.00
CA ARG A 464 16.28 -7.33 15.97
C ARG A 464 15.60 -8.43 16.77
N ASP A 465 15.18 -8.14 18.01
CA ASP A 465 14.54 -9.11 18.90
C ASP A 465 13.25 -9.67 18.27
N VAL A 466 12.41 -8.83 17.67
CA VAL A 466 11.18 -9.30 17.00
C VAL A 466 11.47 -10.26 15.86
N LEU A 467 12.53 -10.00 15.09
CA LEU A 467 12.95 -10.88 14.02
C LEU A 467 13.48 -12.21 14.57
N GLU A 468 14.33 -12.18 15.58
CA GLU A 468 14.89 -13.39 16.22
C GLU A 468 13.78 -14.27 16.82
N ARG A 469 12.79 -13.67 17.49
CA ARG A 469 11.63 -14.41 18.03
C ARG A 469 10.76 -15.03 16.95
N ALA A 470 10.44 -14.28 15.90
CA ALA A 470 9.63 -14.80 14.80
C ALA A 470 10.32 -15.97 14.10
N LEU A 471 11.64 -15.87 13.90
CA LEU A 471 12.44 -16.97 13.36
C LEU A 471 12.42 -18.18 14.29
N ALA A 472 12.69 -17.98 15.59
CA ALA A 472 12.62 -19.07 16.57
C ALA A 472 11.25 -19.75 16.58
N TRP A 473 10.15 -18.98 16.48
CA TRP A 473 8.79 -19.50 16.43
C TRP A 473 8.57 -20.38 15.20
N PHE A 474 8.95 -19.91 14.01
CA PHE A 474 8.83 -20.72 12.79
C PHE A 474 9.75 -21.93 12.81
N GLU A 475 10.96 -21.82 13.37
CA GLU A 475 11.87 -22.96 13.53
C GLU A 475 11.30 -24.03 14.46
N GLU A 476 10.72 -23.65 15.60
CA GLU A 476 10.15 -24.58 16.58
C GLU A 476 8.95 -25.34 16.01
N TYR A 477 8.02 -24.64 15.35
CA TYR A 477 6.74 -25.23 14.99
C TYR A 477 6.69 -25.79 13.56
N MET A 478 7.58 -25.37 12.66
CA MET A 478 7.58 -25.80 11.24
C MET A 478 8.73 -26.72 10.82
N ARG A 479 9.75 -26.96 11.66
CA ARG A 479 10.88 -27.82 11.26
C ARG A 479 10.60 -29.31 11.40
#